data_AF-A0A673KV26-F1
#
_entry.id   AF-A0A673KV26-F1
#
_cell.length_a   1.000
_cell.length_b   1.000
_cell.length_c   1.000
_cell.angle_alpha   90.00
_cell.angle_beta   90.00
_cell.angle_gamma   90.00
#
_symmetry.space_group_name_H-M   'P 1'
#
loop_
_entity.id
_entity.type
_entity.pdbx_description
1 polymer ?
#
loop_
_entity_poly.entity_id
_entity_poly.type
_entity_poly.pdbx_seq_one_letter_code
_entity_poly.pdbx_strand_id
1 'polypeptide(L)'
;VKMLKEALDGQLTALYNAVAASEQVQVEPVGRWFEAFLKRRTRNVSASFQELEEEEQLSEEEEDEELQLEEYPMLKTLDPKDWKNQDHYAVLGLAHIRYKATQKQIKAAHKAMVLKHHPDKRKAAGEQIVEGDNDYFTCITKAMEMLSDPVKRRAFDSVDPTFDNMVPSKAEGKENFFEVFAPVFERNSRWSVQKHFPSLGALDASFEEVDHFYSFWYNFDSWREFSYLDEEEKEKAECRDERRWIEKQNRASRAQRKKEEMNRIRTLVDTAYNCDPRIKRFKEEEKARKESEKKAKAEAKKREQEEKERARQAEEEAARMRREKEEEAARQVAQQAKKEKEAQKKAIKKERQKLRTTCKTHSYFTDNEADGVRMMEEVEKLCDRLELTSLQTLNEALASGNKEQSKAALEKQVQEVNVQMQKEKEVEMQAQQVVRGAEYTSAGAGGGGGLNNRGWNEEDLQLLIKAVNLFPAGTNARNRVGEWLLCANSEKLYICAVCACQKKSIPI
;
A
#
# COMPACT_ATOMS: atom_id res chain seq x y z
N VAL A 1 -17.09 25.23 31.97
CA VAL A 1 -18.00 25.48 30.83
C VAL A 1 -17.20 25.29 29.55
N LYS A 2 -17.32 24.13 28.87
CA LYS A 2 -16.78 23.99 27.50
C LYS A 2 -17.72 24.76 26.60
N MET A 3 -17.29 25.92 26.11
CA MET A 3 -18.06 26.66 25.10
C MET A 3 -18.24 25.76 23.88
N LEU A 4 -19.48 25.65 23.42
CA LEU A 4 -19.82 24.97 22.17
C LEU A 4 -18.99 25.60 21.05
N LYS A 5 -18.34 24.77 20.24
CA LYS A 5 -17.53 25.25 19.11
C LYS A 5 -18.47 25.82 18.06
N GLU A 6 -18.26 27.07 17.66
CA GLU A 6 -18.95 27.66 16.52
C GLU A 6 -18.59 26.89 15.23
N ALA A 7 -19.58 26.71 14.35
CA ALA A 7 -19.38 26.03 13.08
C ALA A 7 -18.48 26.87 12.15
N LEU A 8 -17.58 26.20 11.43
CA LEU A 8 -16.69 26.84 10.46
C LEU A 8 -17.39 27.04 9.11
N ASP A 9 -16.94 28.04 8.34
CA ASP A 9 -17.50 28.38 7.04
C ASP A 9 -17.42 27.18 6.08
N GLY A 10 -18.58 26.73 5.57
CA GLY A 10 -18.73 25.54 4.72
C GLY A 10 -19.21 24.26 5.41
N GLN A 11 -19.44 24.27 6.73
CA GLN A 11 -20.10 23.17 7.43
C GLN A 11 -21.62 23.27 7.28
N LEU A 12 -22.24 22.30 6.61
CA LEU A 12 -23.69 22.18 6.54
C LEU A 12 -24.23 21.63 7.87
N THR A 13 -25.11 22.38 8.53
CA THR A 13 -25.87 21.94 9.71
C THR A 13 -26.93 20.93 9.29
N ALA A 14 -26.78 19.68 9.74
CA ALA A 14 -27.82 18.66 9.58
C ALA A 14 -28.77 18.70 10.79
N LEU A 15 -30.08 18.79 10.52
CA LEU A 15 -31.13 18.61 11.52
C LEU A 15 -31.14 17.14 11.98
N TYR A 16 -30.66 16.88 13.19
CA TYR A 16 -30.58 15.52 13.74
C TYR A 16 -31.90 15.06 14.38
N ASN A 17 -32.76 15.99 14.79
CA ASN A 17 -34.11 15.72 15.30
C ASN A 17 -34.97 16.99 15.36
N ALA A 18 -36.27 16.85 15.16
CA ALA A 18 -37.25 17.92 15.43
C ALA A 18 -37.64 17.88 16.91
N VAL A 19 -37.42 18.97 17.64
CA VAL A 19 -37.93 19.09 19.02
C VAL A 19 -39.41 19.43 18.93
N ALA A 20 -40.24 18.80 19.77
CA ALA A 20 -41.66 19.11 19.86
C ALA A 20 -41.87 20.62 20.14
N ALA A 21 -42.94 21.18 19.57
CA ALA A 21 -43.30 22.57 19.81
C ALA A 21 -43.53 22.81 21.31
N SER A 22 -43.15 23.99 21.81
CA SER A 22 -43.39 24.35 23.21
C SER A 22 -44.89 24.40 23.50
N GLU A 23 -45.36 23.57 24.42
CA GLU A 23 -46.73 23.60 24.90
C GLU A 23 -46.88 24.59 26.07
N GLN A 24 -47.90 25.45 26.00
CA GLN A 24 -48.29 26.27 27.15
C GLN A 24 -49.20 25.44 28.06
N VAL A 25 -48.74 25.20 29.28
CA VAL A 25 -49.51 24.49 30.31
C VAL A 25 -49.97 25.49 31.37
N GLN A 26 -51.25 25.46 31.72
CA GLN A 26 -51.76 26.21 32.88
C GLN A 26 -51.36 25.48 34.16
N VAL A 27 -50.70 26.22 35.06
CA VAL A 27 -50.27 25.70 36.36
C VAL A 27 -51.15 26.34 37.43
N GLU A 28 -51.86 25.52 38.20
CA GLU A 28 -52.63 25.99 39.36
C GLU A 28 -51.69 26.54 40.45
N PRO A 29 -52.11 27.49 41.30
CA PRO A 29 -51.26 28.13 42.30
C PRO A 29 -50.91 27.23 43.51
N VAL A 30 -50.84 25.92 43.29
CA VAL A 30 -50.56 24.89 44.29
C VAL A 30 -49.76 23.74 43.66
N GLY A 31 -48.92 23.09 44.47
CA GLY A 31 -48.18 21.89 44.06
C GLY A 31 -46.83 22.15 43.37
N ARG A 32 -46.11 21.05 43.12
CA ARG A 32 -44.70 21.04 42.70
C ARG A 32 -44.39 21.92 41.46
N TRP A 33 -45.32 21.99 40.51
CA TRP A 33 -45.13 22.74 39.28
C TRP A 33 -45.20 24.26 39.49
N PHE A 34 -46.01 24.73 40.44
CA PHE A 34 -46.12 26.15 40.79
C PHE A 34 -44.90 26.61 41.59
N GLU A 35 -44.42 25.77 42.51
CA GLU A 35 -43.19 26.03 43.26
C GLU A 35 -41.97 26.11 42.35
N ALA A 36 -41.86 25.18 41.39
CA ALA A 36 -40.82 25.22 40.36
C ALA A 36 -40.90 26.50 39.51
N PHE A 37 -42.11 26.93 39.13
CA PHE A 37 -42.32 28.20 38.42
C PHE A 37 -41.86 29.42 39.24
N LEU A 38 -42.20 29.48 40.54
CA LEU A 38 -41.76 30.58 41.43
C LEU A 38 -40.24 30.59 41.64
N LYS A 39 -39.62 29.42 41.81
CA LYS A 39 -38.15 29.27 41.91
C LYS A 39 -37.46 29.76 40.63
N ARG A 40 -37.98 29.41 39.44
CA ARG A 40 -37.46 29.90 38.14
C ARG A 40 -37.56 31.41 38.02
N ARG A 41 -38.72 31.97 38.39
CA ARG A 41 -38.98 33.43 38.33
C ARG A 41 -38.13 34.23 39.31
N THR A 42 -37.81 33.67 40.47
CA THR A 42 -36.99 34.35 41.49
C THR A 42 -35.49 34.27 41.21
N ARG A 43 -35.02 33.17 40.59
CA ARG A 43 -33.58 32.95 40.32
C ARG A 43 -33.11 33.39 38.93
N ASN A 44 -34.02 33.70 37.99
CA ASN A 44 -33.70 34.10 36.61
C ASN A 44 -32.81 33.10 35.83
N VAL A 45 -32.93 31.80 36.13
CA VAL A 45 -32.24 30.72 35.40
C VAL A 45 -33.24 29.60 35.12
N SER A 46 -33.20 29.03 33.90
CA SER A 46 -33.93 27.80 33.59
C SER A 46 -33.11 26.62 34.14
N ALA A 47 -33.62 25.94 35.15
CA ALA A 47 -32.97 24.76 35.72
C ALA A 47 -32.76 23.71 34.62
N SER A 48 -31.50 23.36 34.36
CA SER A 48 -31.14 22.18 33.57
C SER A 48 -31.55 20.93 34.35
N PHE A 49 -32.04 19.92 33.63
CA PHE A 49 -32.34 18.52 33.98
C PHE A 49 -31.69 17.95 35.26
N GLN A 50 -30.45 18.35 35.56
CA GLN A 50 -29.70 18.02 36.78
C GLN A 50 -30.37 18.39 38.12
N GLU A 51 -31.08 19.52 38.23
CA GLU A 51 -31.74 19.88 39.50
C GLU A 51 -33.00 19.04 39.76
N LEU A 52 -33.62 18.49 38.69
CA LEU A 52 -34.76 17.58 38.82
C LEU A 52 -34.31 16.17 39.18
N GLU A 53 -33.16 15.70 38.67
CA GLU A 53 -32.52 14.45 39.14
C GLU A 53 -32.08 14.55 40.61
N GLU A 54 -31.62 15.72 41.06
CA GLU A 54 -31.29 15.96 42.47
C GLU A 54 -32.55 15.98 43.36
N GLU A 55 -33.66 16.59 42.92
CA GLU A 55 -34.95 16.55 43.65
C GLU A 55 -35.60 15.14 43.63
N GLU A 56 -35.43 14.35 42.55
CA GLU A 56 -35.86 12.95 42.49
C GLU A 56 -35.04 12.07 43.45
N GLN A 57 -33.70 12.25 43.48
CA GLN A 57 -32.82 11.64 44.48
C GLN A 57 -33.17 12.03 45.91
N LEU A 58 -33.61 13.27 46.14
CA LEU A 58 -34.12 13.75 47.43
C LEU A 58 -35.50 13.14 47.77
N SER A 59 -36.35 12.85 46.78
CA SER A 59 -37.65 12.20 47.03
C SER A 59 -37.51 10.70 47.35
N GLU A 60 -36.50 10.04 46.78
CA GLU A 60 -36.03 8.70 47.20
C GLU A 60 -35.32 8.75 48.59
N GLU A 61 -35.20 9.91 49.25
CA GLU A 61 -34.73 10.00 50.64
C GLU A 61 -35.76 9.61 51.69
N GLU A 62 -37.07 9.59 51.36
CA GLU A 62 -38.12 9.19 52.31
C GLU A 62 -38.50 7.70 52.22
N GLU A 63 -38.16 7.01 51.14
CA GLU A 63 -38.24 5.54 51.07
C GLU A 63 -37.03 4.94 51.79
N ASP A 64 -37.05 4.97 53.13
CA ASP A 64 -36.23 4.12 53.98
C ASP A 64 -36.64 2.65 53.71
N GLU A 65 -36.11 2.06 52.63
CA GLU A 65 -36.00 0.61 52.55
C GLU A 65 -35.26 0.14 53.81
N GLU A 66 -35.94 -0.65 54.63
CA GLU A 66 -35.41 -1.23 55.85
C GLU A 66 -34.13 -2.01 55.50
N LEU A 67 -32.96 -1.36 55.68
CA LEU A 67 -31.66 -1.96 55.42
C LEU A 67 -31.55 -3.17 56.34
N GLN A 68 -31.66 -4.37 55.76
CA GLN A 68 -31.43 -5.64 56.46
C GLN A 68 -29.94 -5.75 56.79
N LEU A 69 -29.54 -5.13 57.88
CA LEU A 69 -28.19 -5.24 58.42
C LEU A 69 -28.03 -6.61 59.06
N GLU A 70 -27.14 -7.42 58.51
CA GLU A 70 -26.75 -8.68 59.12
C GLU A 70 -25.89 -8.39 60.35
N GLU A 71 -26.26 -8.97 61.50
CA GLU A 71 -25.44 -8.87 62.69
C GLU A 71 -24.17 -9.70 62.48
N TYR A 72 -23.03 -9.03 62.36
CA TYR A 72 -21.74 -9.69 62.16
C TYR A 72 -21.42 -10.57 63.37
N PRO A 73 -21.46 -11.92 63.26
CA PRO A 73 -21.46 -12.81 64.42
C PRO A 73 -20.21 -12.71 65.29
N MET A 74 -19.12 -12.19 64.73
CA MET A 74 -17.81 -12.05 65.39
C MET A 74 -17.43 -10.60 65.71
N LEU A 75 -18.38 -9.65 65.66
CA LEU A 75 -18.07 -8.23 65.88
C LEU A 75 -17.42 -7.97 67.24
N LYS A 76 -17.92 -8.62 68.29
CA LYS A 76 -17.43 -8.46 69.67
C LYS A 76 -16.07 -9.13 69.91
N THR A 77 -15.61 -9.99 69.00
CA THR A 77 -14.32 -10.70 69.11
C THR A 77 -13.21 -10.07 68.26
N LEU A 78 -13.51 -8.97 67.57
CA LEU A 78 -12.51 -8.26 66.76
C LEU A 78 -11.50 -7.54 67.66
N ASP A 79 -10.22 -7.63 67.28
CA ASP A 79 -9.15 -6.85 67.91
C ASP A 79 -8.98 -5.51 67.18
N PRO A 80 -9.17 -4.36 67.84
CA PRO A 80 -8.94 -3.03 67.25
C PRO A 80 -7.54 -2.82 66.68
N LYS A 81 -6.52 -3.52 67.19
CA LYS A 81 -5.15 -3.41 66.69
C LYS A 81 -4.97 -4.05 65.31
N ASP A 82 -5.78 -5.05 64.99
CA ASP A 82 -5.77 -5.77 63.71
C ASP A 82 -6.87 -5.28 62.76
N TRP A 83 -7.27 -4.01 62.86
CA TRP A 83 -8.35 -3.45 62.04
C TRP A 83 -8.07 -3.55 60.53
N LYS A 84 -6.80 -3.50 60.11
CA LYS A 84 -6.39 -3.53 58.69
C LYS A 84 -6.65 -4.88 58.00
N ASN A 85 -6.81 -5.98 58.75
CA ASN A 85 -7.11 -7.29 58.18
C ASN A 85 -8.61 -7.66 58.27
N GLN A 86 -9.43 -6.75 58.81
CA GLN A 86 -10.86 -6.98 58.99
C GLN A 86 -11.65 -6.60 57.74
N ASP A 87 -12.75 -7.32 57.52
CA ASP A 87 -13.70 -6.96 56.47
C ASP A 87 -14.56 -5.77 56.92
N HIS A 88 -14.19 -4.57 56.48
CA HIS A 88 -14.89 -3.33 56.83
C HIS A 88 -16.38 -3.32 56.42
N TYR A 89 -16.76 -4.02 55.34
CA TYR A 89 -18.17 -4.14 54.98
C TYR A 89 -18.92 -5.03 55.96
N ALA A 90 -18.32 -6.16 56.33
CA ALA A 90 -18.91 -7.06 57.31
C ALA A 90 -19.04 -6.41 58.69
N VAL A 91 -18.03 -5.63 59.11
CA VAL A 91 -18.08 -4.84 60.36
C VAL A 91 -19.28 -3.88 60.40
N LEU A 92 -19.69 -3.30 59.27
CA LEU A 92 -20.87 -2.43 59.18
C LEU A 92 -22.18 -3.18 58.90
N GLY A 93 -22.18 -4.52 58.81
CA GLY A 93 -23.36 -5.31 58.46
C GLY A 93 -23.73 -5.27 56.97
N LEU A 94 -22.78 -4.88 56.11
CA LEU A 94 -22.93 -4.75 54.65
C LEU A 94 -22.23 -5.89 53.88
N ALA A 95 -22.03 -7.05 54.53
CA ALA A 95 -21.30 -8.19 53.96
C ALA A 95 -21.91 -8.71 52.64
N HIS A 96 -23.23 -8.62 52.46
CA HIS A 96 -23.95 -9.06 51.28
C HIS A 96 -23.89 -8.06 50.11
N ILE A 97 -23.74 -6.75 50.38
CA ILE A 97 -23.68 -5.70 49.35
C ILE A 97 -22.24 -5.39 48.93
N ARG A 98 -21.29 -5.40 49.88
CA ARG A 98 -19.86 -5.10 49.70
C ARG A 98 -19.63 -3.83 48.85
N TYR A 99 -18.80 -3.96 47.80
CA TYR A 99 -18.43 -2.88 46.87
C TYR A 99 -19.62 -2.22 46.16
N LYS A 100 -20.78 -2.88 46.08
CA LYS A 100 -21.99 -2.28 45.49
C LYS A 100 -22.68 -1.27 46.41
N ALA A 101 -22.28 -1.19 47.69
CA ALA A 101 -22.95 -0.33 48.67
C ALA A 101 -22.79 1.15 48.32
N THR A 102 -23.89 1.90 48.33
CA THR A 102 -23.85 3.34 48.10
C THR A 102 -23.30 4.09 49.32
N GLN A 103 -22.83 5.31 49.12
CA GLN A 103 -22.33 6.12 50.24
C GLN A 103 -23.43 6.41 51.29
N LYS A 104 -24.70 6.48 50.85
CA LYS A 104 -25.88 6.61 51.71
C LYS A 104 -26.07 5.36 52.57
N GLN A 105 -26.03 4.18 51.96
CA GLN A 105 -26.13 2.90 52.67
C GLN A 105 -25.02 2.71 53.71
N ILE A 106 -23.77 3.08 53.37
CA ILE A 106 -22.63 3.01 54.30
C ILE A 106 -22.85 3.92 55.51
N LYS A 107 -23.31 5.17 55.30
CA LYS A 107 -23.59 6.12 56.39
C LYS A 107 -24.76 5.66 57.26
N ALA A 108 -25.82 5.14 56.66
CA ALA A 108 -26.98 4.62 57.36
C ALA A 108 -26.62 3.40 58.21
N ALA A 109 -25.89 2.44 57.63
CA ALA A 109 -25.37 1.26 58.33
C ALA A 109 -24.47 1.66 59.52
N HIS A 110 -23.53 2.59 59.31
CA HIS A 110 -22.70 3.12 60.40
C HIS A 110 -23.55 3.76 61.51
N LYS A 111 -24.55 4.58 61.17
CA LYS A 111 -25.46 5.19 62.17
C LYS A 111 -26.18 4.11 62.98
N ALA A 112 -26.71 3.07 62.34
CA ALA A 112 -27.36 1.95 63.01
C ALA A 112 -26.39 1.18 63.94
N MET A 113 -25.19 0.89 63.47
CA MET A 113 -24.15 0.22 64.26
C MET A 113 -23.70 1.05 65.46
N VAL A 114 -23.55 2.37 65.30
CA VAL A 114 -23.26 3.29 66.41
C VAL A 114 -24.40 3.29 67.41
N LEU A 115 -25.66 3.37 66.96
CA LEU A 115 -26.81 3.37 67.88
C LEU A 115 -26.89 2.10 68.73
N LYS A 116 -26.46 0.95 68.20
CA LYS A 116 -26.48 -0.36 68.88
C LYS A 116 -25.23 -0.61 69.73
N HIS A 117 -24.05 -0.22 69.26
CA HIS A 117 -22.76 -0.64 69.85
C HIS A 117 -21.94 0.49 70.49
N HIS A 118 -22.45 1.73 70.58
CA HIS A 118 -21.72 2.83 71.23
C HIS A 118 -21.40 2.50 72.71
N PRO A 119 -20.16 2.79 73.18
CA PRO A 119 -19.74 2.49 74.54
C PRO A 119 -20.67 3.10 75.60
N ASP A 120 -21.07 4.37 75.47
CA ASP A 120 -21.97 5.00 76.46
C ASP A 120 -23.32 4.29 76.59
N LYS A 121 -23.90 3.82 75.48
CA LYS A 121 -25.18 3.10 75.49
C LYS A 121 -25.05 1.70 76.06
N ARG A 122 -23.97 1.00 75.72
CA ARG A 122 -23.64 -0.32 76.28
C ARG A 122 -23.36 -0.25 77.78
N LYS A 123 -22.73 0.84 78.24
CA LYS A 123 -22.49 1.10 79.67
C LYS A 123 -23.81 1.31 80.41
N ALA A 124 -24.74 2.07 79.81
CA ALA A 124 -26.09 2.23 80.35
C ALA A 124 -26.89 0.92 80.37
N ALA A 125 -26.63 -0.01 79.44
CA ALA A 125 -27.21 -1.34 79.39
C ALA A 125 -26.51 -2.37 80.32
N GLY A 126 -25.44 -1.98 81.03
CA GLY A 126 -24.73 -2.83 81.99
C GLY A 126 -23.71 -3.80 81.38
N GLU A 127 -23.30 -3.63 80.12
CA GLU A 127 -22.25 -4.45 79.50
C GLU A 127 -20.85 -4.07 80.04
N GLN A 128 -19.96 -5.05 80.18
CA GLN A 128 -18.53 -4.80 80.44
C GLN A 128 -17.88 -4.21 79.18
N ILE A 129 -17.26 -3.03 79.33
CA ILE A 129 -16.57 -2.33 78.25
C ILE A 129 -15.08 -2.32 78.57
N VAL A 130 -14.28 -2.62 77.55
CA VAL A 130 -12.83 -2.42 77.62
C VAL A 130 -12.56 -0.93 77.46
N GLU A 131 -11.91 -0.29 78.43
CA GLU A 131 -11.67 1.16 78.37
C GLU A 131 -10.65 1.54 77.28
N GLY A 132 -10.92 2.67 76.60
CA GLY A 132 -10.06 3.26 75.58
C GLY A 132 -10.18 2.64 74.20
N ASP A 133 -9.12 2.78 73.38
CA ASP A 133 -9.09 2.37 71.97
C ASP A 133 -9.10 0.85 71.74
N ASN A 134 -9.13 0.05 72.83
CA ASN A 134 -9.10 -1.41 72.80
C ASN A 134 -10.50 -2.05 72.70
N ASP A 135 -11.59 -1.26 72.70
CA ASP A 135 -12.94 -1.80 72.45
C ASP A 135 -13.21 -1.99 70.95
N TYR A 136 -13.96 -3.04 70.61
CA TYR A 136 -14.31 -3.36 69.22
C TYR A 136 -15.08 -2.23 68.50
N PHE A 137 -15.66 -1.27 69.24
CA PHE A 137 -16.27 -0.07 68.66
C PHE A 137 -15.27 0.74 67.80
N THR A 138 -13.98 0.72 68.14
CA THR A 138 -12.91 1.29 67.32
C THR A 138 -12.88 0.68 65.92
N CYS A 139 -13.16 -0.63 65.78
CA CYS A 139 -13.25 -1.29 64.47
C CYS A 139 -14.40 -0.72 63.63
N ILE A 140 -15.54 -0.39 64.24
CA ILE A 140 -16.70 0.23 63.57
C ILE A 140 -16.32 1.63 63.06
N THR A 141 -15.63 2.42 63.88
CA THR A 141 -15.16 3.75 63.49
C THR A 141 -14.14 3.67 62.36
N LYS A 142 -13.19 2.72 62.43
CA LYS A 142 -12.19 2.48 61.38
C LYS A 142 -12.83 2.00 60.08
N ALA A 143 -13.82 1.12 60.14
CA ALA A 143 -14.56 0.67 58.96
C ALA A 143 -15.25 1.84 58.25
N MET A 144 -15.89 2.75 59.00
CA MET A 144 -16.48 3.96 58.41
C MET A 144 -15.42 4.91 57.85
N GLU A 145 -14.30 5.12 58.53
CA GLU A 145 -13.18 5.93 58.02
C GLU A 145 -12.68 5.42 56.65
N MET A 146 -12.58 4.09 56.51
CA MET A 146 -12.13 3.44 55.28
C MET A 146 -13.17 3.49 54.15
N LEU A 147 -14.44 3.24 54.47
CA LEU A 147 -15.52 3.14 53.48
C LEU A 147 -16.14 4.50 53.12
N SER A 148 -15.88 5.56 53.90
CA SER A 148 -16.40 6.91 53.62
C SER A 148 -15.54 7.74 52.67
N ASP A 149 -14.23 7.54 52.68
CA ASP A 149 -13.31 8.21 51.76
C ASP A 149 -13.23 7.40 50.44
N PRO A 150 -13.62 7.97 49.28
CA PRO A 150 -13.58 7.27 48.00
C PRO A 150 -12.18 6.76 47.59
N VAL A 151 -11.10 7.40 48.05
CA VAL A 151 -9.73 6.95 47.76
C VAL A 151 -9.39 5.73 48.61
N LYS A 152 -9.62 5.81 49.93
CA LYS A 152 -9.37 4.69 50.86
C LYS A 152 -10.25 3.49 50.54
N ARG A 153 -11.52 3.72 50.20
CA ARG A 153 -12.46 2.68 49.80
C ARG A 153 -11.99 1.96 48.53
N ARG A 154 -11.54 2.69 47.50
CA ARG A 154 -11.00 2.07 46.28
C ARG A 154 -9.75 1.24 46.56
N ALA A 155 -8.86 1.72 47.42
CA ALA A 155 -7.67 0.98 47.83
C ALA A 155 -8.03 -0.33 48.55
N PHE A 156 -9.03 -0.28 49.44
CA PHE A 156 -9.54 -1.46 50.15
C PHE A 156 -10.25 -2.44 49.21
N ASP A 157 -11.18 -1.95 48.38
CA ASP A 157 -11.92 -2.77 47.42
C ASP A 157 -10.95 -3.51 46.48
N SER A 158 -9.88 -2.84 46.04
CA SER A 158 -8.86 -3.41 45.14
C SER A 158 -8.17 -4.66 45.68
N VAL A 159 -8.20 -4.89 46.99
CA VAL A 159 -7.53 -6.01 47.68
C VAL A 159 -8.52 -6.95 48.35
N ASP A 160 -9.80 -6.85 47.99
CA ASP A 160 -10.89 -7.68 48.51
C ASP A 160 -10.58 -9.19 48.34
N PRO A 161 -10.39 -9.94 49.43
CA PRO A 161 -10.07 -11.37 49.38
C PRO A 161 -11.17 -12.23 48.77
N THR A 162 -12.41 -11.73 48.74
CA THR A 162 -13.54 -12.45 48.16
C THR A 162 -13.59 -12.36 46.63
N PHE A 163 -12.78 -11.49 46.02
CA PHE A 163 -12.69 -11.39 44.58
C PHE A 163 -11.86 -12.55 44.02
N ASP A 164 -12.52 -13.41 43.25
CA ASP A 164 -11.85 -14.50 42.54
C ASP A 164 -11.04 -13.95 41.34
N ASN A 165 -9.71 -14.06 41.46
CA ASN A 165 -8.74 -13.63 40.45
C ASN A 165 -8.36 -14.75 39.46
N MET A 166 -8.95 -15.95 39.56
CA MET A 166 -8.60 -17.09 38.71
C MET A 166 -8.84 -16.80 37.23
N VAL A 167 -7.90 -17.26 36.41
CA VAL A 167 -7.97 -17.20 34.94
C VAL A 167 -8.34 -18.59 34.44
N PRO A 168 -9.43 -18.75 33.68
CA PRO A 168 -9.82 -20.05 33.13
C PRO A 168 -8.73 -20.67 32.27
N SER A 169 -8.64 -21.99 32.30
CA SER A 169 -7.68 -22.73 31.49
C SER A 169 -8.13 -22.86 30.02
N LYS A 170 -7.18 -23.19 29.14
CA LYS A 170 -7.46 -23.47 27.72
C LYS A 170 -8.37 -24.69 27.49
N ALA A 171 -8.44 -25.62 28.44
CA ALA A 171 -9.25 -26.82 28.30
C ALA A 171 -10.73 -26.49 28.56
N GLU A 172 -11.01 -25.84 29.68
CA GLU A 172 -12.36 -25.39 30.07
C GLU A 172 -12.95 -24.45 29.00
N GLY A 173 -12.11 -23.58 28.44
CA GLY A 173 -12.51 -22.62 27.41
C GLY A 173 -12.91 -23.20 26.05
N LYS A 174 -12.57 -24.46 25.74
CA LYS A 174 -12.87 -25.07 24.43
C LYS A 174 -14.27 -25.64 24.33
N GLU A 175 -14.80 -26.17 25.44
CA GLU A 175 -16.11 -26.83 25.46
C GLU A 175 -17.22 -25.81 25.70
N ASN A 176 -17.06 -24.94 26.70
CA ASN A 176 -18.10 -23.99 27.13
C ASN A 176 -17.56 -22.54 27.18
N PHE A 177 -17.03 -22.06 26.06
CA PHE A 177 -16.35 -20.75 25.96
C PHE A 177 -17.12 -19.60 26.62
N PHE A 178 -18.39 -19.39 26.25
CA PHE A 178 -19.18 -18.27 26.73
C PHE A 178 -19.53 -18.39 28.21
N GLU A 179 -19.92 -19.57 28.67
CA GLU A 179 -20.29 -19.82 30.07
C GLU A 179 -19.09 -19.63 31.01
N VAL A 180 -17.88 -19.96 30.56
CA VAL A 180 -16.66 -19.84 31.34
C VAL A 180 -16.11 -18.41 31.33
N PHE A 181 -16.01 -17.79 30.15
CA PHE A 181 -15.34 -16.48 30.03
C PHE A 181 -16.24 -15.28 30.28
N ALA A 182 -17.53 -15.33 29.93
CA ALA A 182 -18.45 -14.20 30.14
C ALA A 182 -18.48 -13.72 31.60
N PRO A 183 -18.72 -14.59 32.62
CA PRO A 183 -18.74 -14.14 34.01
C PRO A 183 -17.37 -13.67 34.49
N VAL A 184 -16.27 -14.17 33.92
CA VAL A 184 -14.92 -13.72 34.29
C VAL A 184 -14.68 -12.30 33.76
N PHE A 185 -15.03 -12.01 32.51
CA PHE A 185 -14.92 -10.67 31.96
C PHE A 185 -15.83 -9.67 32.65
N GLU A 186 -17.07 -10.06 32.97
CA GLU A 186 -18.01 -9.22 33.72
C GLU A 186 -17.50 -8.90 35.13
N ARG A 187 -16.94 -9.89 35.86
CA ARG A 187 -16.35 -9.63 37.18
C ARG A 187 -15.15 -8.69 37.10
N ASN A 188 -14.30 -8.84 36.07
CA ASN A 188 -13.14 -7.99 35.89
C ASN A 188 -13.50 -6.59 35.36
N SER A 189 -14.64 -6.40 34.70
CA SER A 189 -15.06 -5.10 34.18
C SER A 189 -15.34 -4.10 35.32
N ARG A 190 -15.59 -4.57 36.54
CA ARG A 190 -15.71 -3.72 37.74
C ARG A 190 -14.49 -2.82 37.97
N TRP A 191 -13.32 -3.26 37.50
CA TRP A 191 -12.06 -2.54 37.62
C TRP A 191 -11.81 -1.54 36.49
N SER A 192 -12.67 -1.48 35.47
CA SER A 192 -12.48 -0.60 34.32
C SER A 192 -12.67 0.87 34.69
N VAL A 193 -11.78 1.73 34.21
CA VAL A 193 -11.96 3.19 34.26
C VAL A 193 -13.15 3.61 33.39
N GLN A 194 -13.45 2.87 32.33
CA GLN A 194 -14.55 3.16 31.42
C GLN A 194 -15.85 2.55 31.95
N LYS A 195 -16.92 3.37 32.01
CA LYS A 195 -18.24 2.92 32.48
C LYS A 195 -18.96 2.00 31.50
N HIS A 196 -18.74 2.21 30.21
CA HIS A 196 -19.31 1.39 29.15
C HIS A 196 -18.24 0.40 28.69
N PHE A 197 -18.54 -0.89 28.79
CA PHE A 197 -17.67 -1.97 28.35
C PHE A 197 -18.44 -2.90 27.41
N PRO A 198 -17.80 -3.41 26.36
CA PRO A 198 -18.43 -4.39 25.47
C PRO A 198 -18.62 -5.72 26.20
N SER A 199 -19.78 -6.34 26.01
CA SER A 199 -20.02 -7.71 26.46
C SER A 199 -19.31 -8.71 25.53
N LEU A 200 -19.07 -9.93 26.01
CA LEU A 200 -18.44 -10.99 25.21
C LEU A 200 -19.27 -11.34 23.95
N GLY A 201 -20.58 -11.07 23.98
CA GLY A 201 -21.52 -11.36 22.90
C GLY A 201 -21.91 -12.83 22.78
N ALA A 202 -22.60 -13.16 21.69
CA ALA A 202 -23.05 -14.51 21.35
C ALA A 202 -22.24 -15.10 20.19
N LEU A 203 -22.55 -16.35 19.80
CA LEU A 203 -21.85 -17.10 18.76
C LEU A 203 -21.98 -16.49 17.36
N ASP A 204 -23.06 -15.75 17.13
CA ASP A 204 -23.44 -15.08 15.88
C ASP A 204 -22.98 -13.62 15.77
N ALA A 205 -22.26 -13.12 16.78
CA ALA A 205 -21.70 -11.76 16.78
C ALA A 205 -20.83 -11.49 15.55
N SER A 206 -20.89 -10.25 15.05
CA SER A 206 -20.12 -9.84 13.87
C SER A 206 -18.63 -9.77 14.16
N PHE A 207 -17.80 -9.75 13.12
CA PHE A 207 -16.35 -9.58 13.28
C PHE A 207 -16.02 -8.27 14.00
N GLU A 208 -16.73 -7.19 13.66
CA GLU A 208 -16.52 -5.85 14.23
C GLU A 208 -16.87 -5.80 15.72
N GLU A 209 -17.95 -6.48 16.14
CA GLU A 209 -18.33 -6.55 17.56
C GLU A 209 -17.29 -7.32 18.37
N VAL A 210 -16.81 -8.44 17.83
CA VAL A 210 -15.78 -9.27 18.45
C VAL A 210 -14.43 -8.52 18.50
N ASP A 211 -14.07 -7.82 17.43
CA ASP A 211 -12.86 -7.01 17.36
C ASP A 211 -12.91 -5.82 18.33
N HIS A 212 -14.05 -5.14 18.45
CA HIS A 212 -14.26 -4.08 19.43
C HIS A 212 -14.13 -4.60 20.88
N PHE A 213 -14.71 -5.78 21.16
CA PHE A 213 -14.55 -6.44 22.46
C PHE A 213 -13.08 -6.69 22.79
N TYR A 214 -12.34 -7.38 21.91
CA TYR A 214 -10.93 -7.69 22.17
C TYR A 214 -10.05 -6.44 22.18
N SER A 215 -10.35 -5.43 21.36
CA SER A 215 -9.64 -4.16 21.35
C SER A 215 -9.81 -3.40 22.67
N PHE A 216 -11.01 -3.40 23.26
CA PHE A 216 -11.25 -2.84 24.58
C PHE A 216 -10.40 -3.56 25.64
N TRP A 217 -10.43 -4.89 25.66
CA TRP A 217 -9.73 -5.69 26.67
C TRP A 217 -8.21 -5.70 26.51
N TYR A 218 -7.69 -5.58 25.28
CA TYR A 218 -6.26 -5.42 25.05
C TYR A 218 -5.75 -4.03 25.45
N ASN A 219 -6.61 -3.02 25.42
CA ASN A 219 -6.34 -1.68 25.90
C ASN A 219 -7.00 -1.41 27.27
N PHE A 220 -7.21 -2.46 28.06
CA PHE A 220 -7.92 -2.36 29.33
C PHE A 220 -7.19 -1.43 30.30
N ASP A 221 -7.87 -0.36 30.69
CA ASP A 221 -7.39 0.55 31.72
C ASP A 221 -8.13 0.32 33.02
N SER A 222 -7.37 0.11 34.09
CA SER A 222 -7.86 -0.31 35.39
C SER A 222 -7.63 0.78 36.43
N TRP A 223 -8.68 1.12 37.17
CA TRP A 223 -8.57 2.00 38.35
C TRP A 223 -8.05 1.27 39.58
N ARG A 224 -7.94 -0.07 39.54
CA ARG A 224 -7.47 -0.90 40.64
C ARG A 224 -6.08 -0.44 41.11
N GLU A 225 -5.94 -0.20 42.40
CA GLU A 225 -4.69 0.27 43.02
C GLU A 225 -4.36 -0.50 44.30
N PHE A 226 -3.07 -0.60 44.63
CA PHE A 226 -2.59 -1.48 45.69
C PHE A 226 -1.97 -0.72 46.87
N SER A 227 -2.42 0.51 47.11
CA SER A 227 -1.96 1.38 48.20
C SER A 227 -2.32 0.86 49.59
N TYR A 228 -3.37 0.05 49.71
CA TYR A 228 -3.72 -0.60 50.98
C TYR A 228 -2.64 -1.59 51.46
N LEU A 229 -1.90 -2.20 50.52
CA LEU A 229 -0.82 -3.16 50.77
C LEU A 229 0.56 -2.49 50.87
N ASP A 230 0.61 -1.17 51.07
CA ASP A 230 1.84 -0.48 51.43
C ASP A 230 2.27 -0.98 52.82
N GLU A 231 3.52 -1.45 52.91
CA GLU A 231 4.10 -2.07 54.12
C GLU A 231 4.42 -1.02 55.18
N GLU A 232 4.96 0.11 54.75
CA GLU A 232 5.41 1.20 55.62
C GLU A 232 4.51 2.43 55.46
N GLU A 233 3.97 2.95 56.57
CA GLU A 233 3.21 4.18 56.57
C GLU A 233 4.15 5.38 56.55
N LYS A 234 4.03 6.26 55.54
CA LYS A 234 4.86 7.47 55.40
C LYS A 234 4.82 8.42 56.61
N GLU A 235 3.81 8.28 57.47
CA GLU A 235 3.58 9.07 58.68
C GLU A 235 4.45 8.61 59.85
N LYS A 236 4.95 7.36 59.81
CA LYS A 236 5.86 6.79 60.81
C LYS A 236 7.32 7.21 60.60
N ALA A 237 7.65 7.83 59.45
CA ALA A 237 8.99 8.31 59.17
C ALA A 237 9.41 9.47 60.08
N GLU A 238 10.57 9.34 60.72
CA GLU A 238 11.15 10.33 61.64
C GLU A 238 11.78 11.50 60.88
N CYS A 239 12.28 11.26 59.66
CA CYS A 239 12.93 12.27 58.85
C CYS A 239 12.43 12.35 57.39
N ARG A 240 12.77 13.45 56.72
CA ARG A 240 12.36 13.72 55.33
C ARG A 240 12.90 12.67 54.35
N ASP A 241 14.14 12.23 54.54
CA ASP A 241 14.79 11.29 53.63
C ASP A 241 14.20 9.88 53.80
N GLU A 242 13.89 9.49 55.03
CA GLU A 242 13.17 8.25 55.33
C GLU A 242 11.76 8.27 54.72
N ARG A 243 11.02 9.38 54.84
CA ARG A 243 9.71 9.52 54.18
C ARG A 243 9.81 9.33 52.67
N ARG A 244 10.83 9.93 52.03
CA ARG A 244 11.08 9.76 50.59
C ARG A 244 11.44 8.33 50.24
N TRP A 245 12.20 7.65 51.10
CA TRP A 245 12.59 6.26 50.89
C TRP A 245 11.39 5.32 51.00
N ILE A 246 10.55 5.47 52.02
CA ILE A 246 9.29 4.73 52.19
C ILE A 246 8.37 4.95 50.99
N GLU A 247 8.15 6.19 50.57
CA GLU A 247 7.32 6.49 49.40
C GLU A 247 7.87 5.85 48.12
N LYS A 248 9.20 5.80 47.98
CA LYS A 248 9.87 5.15 46.84
C LYS A 248 9.67 3.64 46.87
N GLN A 249 9.82 2.98 48.02
CA GLN A 249 9.59 1.55 48.17
C GLN A 249 8.12 1.17 47.92
N ASN A 250 7.19 1.89 48.55
CA ASN A 250 5.76 1.68 48.35
C ASN A 250 5.36 1.90 46.88
N ARG A 251 5.90 2.93 46.22
CA ARG A 251 5.67 3.16 44.79
C ARG A 251 6.18 2.00 43.93
N ALA A 252 7.35 1.45 44.25
CA ALA A 252 7.89 0.29 43.55
C ALA A 252 7.02 -0.96 43.77
N SER A 253 6.59 -1.22 45.01
CA SER A 253 5.71 -2.35 45.36
C SER A 253 4.35 -2.25 44.66
N ARG A 254 3.71 -1.07 44.67
CA ARG A 254 2.47 -0.81 43.92
C ARG A 254 2.63 -1.00 42.42
N ALA A 255 3.74 -0.53 41.84
CA ALA A 255 4.01 -0.69 40.42
C ALA A 255 4.18 -2.18 40.05
N GLN A 256 4.84 -2.97 40.90
CA GLN A 256 4.99 -4.41 40.72
C GLN A 256 3.62 -5.12 40.74
N ARG A 257 2.78 -4.86 41.74
CA ARG A 257 1.43 -5.45 41.84
C ARG A 257 0.52 -5.04 40.67
N LYS A 258 0.61 -3.77 40.23
CA LYS A 258 -0.11 -3.30 39.03
C LYS A 258 0.36 -4.01 37.76
N LYS A 259 1.67 -4.30 37.65
CA LYS A 259 2.22 -5.07 36.53
C LYS A 259 1.74 -6.53 36.55
N GLU A 260 1.73 -7.17 37.72
CA GLU A 260 1.22 -8.54 37.89
C GLU A 260 -0.26 -8.63 37.53
N GLU A 261 -1.07 -7.67 37.98
CA GLU A 261 -2.49 -7.61 37.63
C GLU A 261 -2.70 -7.41 36.13
N MET A 262 -1.96 -6.50 35.49
CA MET A 262 -2.07 -6.29 34.05
C MET A 262 -1.63 -7.52 33.25
N ASN A 263 -0.60 -8.23 33.73
CA ASN A 263 -0.19 -9.50 33.14
C ASN A 263 -1.26 -10.59 33.30
N ARG A 264 -1.96 -10.63 34.44
CA ARG A 264 -3.09 -11.54 34.68
C ARG A 264 -4.24 -11.27 33.71
N ILE A 265 -4.65 -9.99 33.57
CA ILE A 265 -5.67 -9.60 32.60
C ILE A 265 -5.22 -9.93 31.17
N ARG A 266 -3.97 -9.64 30.81
CA ARG A 266 -3.46 -10.01 29.48
C ARG A 266 -3.50 -11.52 29.24
N THR A 267 -3.14 -12.32 30.23
CA THR A 267 -3.21 -13.79 30.17
C THR A 267 -4.65 -14.27 29.99
N LEU A 268 -5.61 -13.66 30.69
CA LEU A 268 -7.05 -13.92 30.50
C LEU A 268 -7.48 -13.63 29.07
N VAL A 269 -7.16 -12.45 28.54
CA VAL A 269 -7.55 -12.03 27.19
C VAL A 269 -6.91 -12.91 26.12
N ASP A 270 -5.61 -13.20 26.23
CA ASP A 270 -4.90 -14.08 25.30
C ASP A 270 -5.45 -15.51 25.35
N THR A 271 -5.81 -16.01 26.53
CA THR A 271 -6.41 -17.35 26.67
C THR A 271 -7.79 -17.40 26.02
N ALA A 272 -8.63 -16.38 26.28
CA ALA A 272 -9.95 -16.27 25.66
C ALA A 272 -9.84 -16.16 24.13
N TYR A 273 -9.00 -15.27 23.60
CA TYR A 273 -8.81 -15.05 22.15
C TYR A 273 -8.36 -16.32 21.41
N ASN A 274 -7.54 -17.16 22.07
CA ASN A 274 -7.11 -18.44 21.50
C ASN A 274 -8.18 -19.53 21.57
N CYS A 275 -9.12 -19.44 22.52
CA CYS A 275 -10.18 -20.42 22.68
C CYS A 275 -11.44 -20.07 21.85
N ASP A 276 -11.70 -18.78 21.60
CA ASP A 276 -12.91 -18.26 20.98
C ASP A 276 -13.21 -18.96 19.62
N PRO A 277 -14.37 -19.64 19.49
CA PRO A 277 -14.80 -20.27 18.24
C PRO A 277 -14.96 -19.30 17.07
N ARG A 278 -15.41 -18.07 17.33
CA ARG A 278 -15.65 -17.04 16.30
C ARG A 278 -14.34 -16.57 15.69
N ILE A 279 -13.32 -16.34 16.52
CA ILE A 279 -11.98 -15.96 16.06
C ILE A 279 -11.36 -17.07 15.19
N LYS A 280 -11.58 -18.34 15.53
CA LYS A 280 -11.12 -19.46 14.69
C LYS A 280 -11.81 -19.45 13.33
N ARG A 281 -13.14 -19.29 13.30
CA ARG A 281 -13.92 -19.17 12.06
C ARG A 281 -13.42 -18.01 11.20
N PHE A 282 -13.26 -16.82 11.76
CA PHE A 282 -12.79 -15.64 11.02
C PHE A 282 -11.37 -15.83 10.46
N LYS A 283 -10.47 -16.49 11.22
CA LYS A 283 -9.12 -16.82 10.74
C LYS A 283 -9.14 -17.83 9.59
N GLU A 284 -10.01 -18.84 9.66
CA GLU A 284 -10.18 -19.85 8.61
C GLU A 284 -10.78 -19.25 7.34
N GLU A 285 -11.83 -18.43 7.48
CA GLU A 285 -12.48 -17.70 6.39
C GLU A 285 -11.50 -16.73 5.70
N GLU A 286 -10.71 -15.97 6.48
CA GLU A 286 -9.71 -15.05 5.94
C GLU A 286 -8.55 -15.79 5.24
N LYS A 287 -8.13 -16.93 5.78
CA LYS A 287 -7.13 -17.80 5.14
C LYS A 287 -7.66 -18.37 3.83
N ALA A 288 -8.90 -18.87 3.82
CA ALA A 288 -9.56 -19.38 2.63
C ALA A 288 -9.74 -18.30 1.55
N ARG A 289 -10.10 -17.07 1.94
CA ARG A 289 -10.20 -15.92 1.04
C ARG A 289 -8.85 -15.57 0.41
N LYS A 290 -7.78 -15.51 1.20
CA LYS A 290 -6.43 -15.25 0.70
C LYS A 290 -5.92 -16.37 -0.21
N GLU A 291 -6.23 -17.62 0.10
CA GLU A 291 -5.87 -18.77 -0.74
C GLU A 291 -6.64 -18.78 -2.06
N SER A 292 -7.94 -18.48 -2.04
CA SER A 292 -8.74 -18.40 -3.27
C SER A 292 -8.30 -17.22 -4.15
N GLU A 293 -7.97 -16.06 -3.56
CA GLU A 293 -7.43 -14.92 -4.30
C GLU A 293 -6.06 -15.24 -4.93
N LYS A 294 -5.18 -15.92 -4.20
CA LYS A 294 -3.89 -16.38 -4.75
C LYS A 294 -4.07 -17.39 -5.87
N LYS A 295 -4.99 -18.36 -5.71
CA LYS A 295 -5.33 -19.34 -6.76
C LYS A 295 -5.92 -18.67 -7.99
N ALA A 296 -6.84 -17.72 -7.82
CA ALA A 296 -7.44 -16.95 -8.91
C ALA A 296 -6.40 -16.11 -9.67
N LYS A 297 -5.48 -15.43 -8.96
CA LYS A 297 -4.37 -14.70 -9.59
C LYS A 297 -3.39 -15.61 -10.33
N ALA A 298 -3.06 -16.77 -9.75
CA ALA A 298 -2.20 -17.75 -10.39
C ALA A 298 -2.84 -18.35 -11.66
N GLU A 299 -4.14 -18.65 -11.60
CA GLU A 299 -4.90 -19.15 -12.75
C GLU A 299 -5.07 -18.09 -13.84
N ALA A 300 -5.38 -16.84 -13.48
CA ALA A 300 -5.45 -15.73 -14.42
C ALA A 300 -4.10 -15.51 -15.14
N LYS A 301 -2.99 -15.53 -14.40
CA LYS A 301 -1.64 -15.42 -14.97
C LYS A 301 -1.30 -16.60 -15.87
N LYS A 302 -1.68 -17.82 -15.49
CA LYS A 302 -1.47 -19.03 -16.32
C LYS A 302 -2.28 -18.94 -17.62
N ARG A 303 -3.55 -18.54 -17.56
CA ARG A 303 -4.40 -18.33 -18.74
C ARG A 303 -3.84 -17.24 -19.67
N GLU A 304 -3.34 -16.14 -19.11
CA GLU A 304 -2.71 -15.07 -19.90
C GLU A 304 -1.39 -15.54 -20.56
N GLN A 305 -0.58 -16.34 -19.86
CA GLN A 305 0.64 -16.93 -20.43
C GLN A 305 0.32 -17.92 -21.56
N GLU A 306 -0.66 -18.81 -21.36
CA GLU A 306 -1.13 -19.75 -22.39
C GLU A 306 -1.73 -19.02 -23.60
N GLU A 307 -2.43 -17.90 -23.40
CA GLU A 307 -2.96 -17.07 -24.49
C GLU A 307 -1.84 -16.36 -25.26
N LYS A 308 -0.85 -15.78 -24.56
CA LYS A 308 0.33 -15.16 -25.20
C LYS A 308 1.17 -16.18 -25.97
N GLU A 309 1.32 -17.39 -25.44
CA GLU A 309 2.06 -18.45 -26.13
C GLU A 309 1.31 -18.95 -27.37
N ARG A 310 -0.02 -19.14 -27.28
CA ARG A 310 -0.86 -19.44 -28.46
C ARG A 310 -0.82 -18.32 -29.50
N ALA A 311 -0.86 -17.05 -29.07
CA ALA A 311 -0.75 -15.91 -29.98
C ALA A 311 0.61 -15.86 -30.68
N ARG A 312 1.71 -16.13 -29.95
CA ARG A 312 3.06 -16.19 -30.52
C ARG A 312 3.20 -17.34 -31.52
N GLN A 313 2.64 -18.50 -31.22
CA GLN A 313 2.63 -19.65 -32.14
C GLN A 313 1.83 -19.34 -33.41
N ALA A 314 0.65 -18.71 -33.28
CA ALA A 314 -0.17 -18.31 -34.42
C ALA A 314 0.51 -17.23 -35.28
N GLU A 315 1.22 -16.27 -34.66
CA GLU A 315 1.98 -15.25 -35.38
C GLU A 315 3.17 -15.86 -36.15
N GLU A 316 3.90 -16.80 -35.53
CA GLU A 316 5.02 -17.49 -36.18
C GLU A 316 4.55 -18.36 -37.35
N GLU A 317 3.42 -19.06 -37.21
CA GLU A 317 2.80 -19.84 -38.28
C GLU A 317 2.31 -18.93 -39.43
N ALA A 318 1.64 -17.81 -39.10
CA ALA A 318 1.22 -16.83 -40.10
C ALA A 318 2.41 -16.19 -40.84
N ALA A 319 3.51 -15.90 -40.14
CA ALA A 319 4.73 -15.37 -40.74
C ALA A 319 5.40 -16.40 -41.67
N ARG A 320 5.41 -17.69 -41.29
CA ARG A 320 5.90 -18.78 -42.14
C ARG A 320 5.07 -18.91 -43.42
N MET A 321 3.74 -18.95 -43.28
CA MET A 321 2.81 -18.99 -44.42
C MET A 321 2.95 -17.77 -45.34
N ARG A 322 3.25 -16.59 -44.79
CA ARG A 322 3.48 -15.38 -45.59
C ARG A 322 4.79 -15.46 -46.37
N ARG A 323 5.88 -15.93 -45.76
CA ARG A 323 7.17 -16.14 -46.43
C ARG A 323 7.08 -17.18 -47.55
N GLU A 324 6.37 -18.29 -47.31
CA GLU A 324 6.15 -19.32 -48.32
C GLU A 324 5.37 -18.77 -49.53
N LYS A 325 4.31 -17.98 -49.30
CA LYS A 325 3.55 -17.31 -50.36
C LYS A 325 4.37 -16.28 -51.13
N GLU A 326 5.19 -15.49 -50.44
CA GLU A 326 6.08 -14.50 -51.06
C GLU A 326 7.17 -15.18 -51.91
N GLU A 327 7.75 -16.28 -51.43
CA GLU A 327 8.74 -17.06 -52.18
C GLU A 327 8.11 -17.72 -53.42
N GLU A 328 6.92 -18.29 -53.29
CA GLU A 328 6.19 -18.87 -54.41
C GLU A 328 5.82 -17.81 -55.46
N ALA A 329 5.33 -16.65 -55.03
CA ALA A 329 5.05 -15.52 -55.91
C ALA A 329 6.33 -15.01 -56.62
N ALA A 330 7.45 -14.89 -55.90
CA ALA A 330 8.73 -14.48 -56.47
C ALA A 330 9.25 -15.50 -57.51
N ARG A 331 9.09 -16.81 -57.26
CA ARG A 331 9.41 -17.87 -58.22
C ARG A 331 8.57 -17.75 -59.49
N GLN A 332 7.26 -17.46 -59.35
CA GLN A 332 6.37 -17.27 -60.50
C GLN A 332 6.76 -16.03 -61.32
N VAL A 333 7.03 -14.89 -60.68
CA VAL A 333 7.49 -13.65 -61.35
C VAL A 333 8.83 -13.87 -62.06
N ALA A 334 9.79 -14.54 -61.42
CA ALA A 334 11.08 -14.85 -62.03
C ALA A 334 10.95 -15.76 -63.27
N GLN A 335 10.04 -16.74 -63.22
CA GLN A 335 9.76 -17.60 -64.38
C GLN A 335 9.10 -16.82 -65.53
N GLN A 336 8.18 -15.91 -65.24
CA GLN A 336 7.56 -15.05 -66.26
C GLN A 336 8.59 -14.11 -66.91
N ALA A 337 9.41 -13.43 -66.09
CA ALA A 337 10.46 -12.54 -66.58
C ALA A 337 11.49 -13.27 -67.46
N LYS A 338 11.81 -14.54 -67.15
CA LYS A 338 12.70 -15.35 -68.00
C LYS A 338 12.06 -15.67 -69.36
N LYS A 339 10.77 -16.03 -69.38
CA LYS A 339 10.02 -16.28 -70.62
C LYS A 339 9.94 -15.03 -71.50
N GLU A 340 9.68 -13.87 -70.91
CA GLU A 340 9.61 -12.59 -71.62
C GLU A 340 10.97 -12.18 -72.22
N LYS A 341 12.06 -12.29 -71.44
CA LYS A 341 13.43 -12.01 -71.94
C LYS A 341 13.81 -12.92 -73.10
N GLU A 342 13.43 -14.20 -73.05
CA GLU A 342 13.67 -15.13 -74.16
C GLU A 342 12.83 -14.79 -75.41
N ALA A 343 11.58 -14.34 -75.24
CA ALA A 343 10.73 -13.88 -76.33
C ALA A 343 11.28 -12.60 -77.00
N GLN A 344 11.73 -11.62 -76.21
CA GLN A 344 12.34 -10.38 -76.71
C GLN A 344 13.64 -10.66 -77.49
N LYS A 345 14.51 -11.54 -76.99
CA LYS A 345 15.72 -11.96 -77.72
C LYS A 345 15.40 -12.63 -79.06
N LYS A 346 14.35 -13.45 -79.12
CA LYS A 346 13.89 -14.07 -80.37
C LYS A 346 13.32 -13.03 -81.34
N ALA A 347 12.57 -12.04 -80.86
CA ALA A 347 12.03 -10.96 -81.67
C ALA A 347 13.12 -10.06 -82.26
N ILE A 348 14.10 -9.62 -81.44
CA ILE A 348 15.23 -8.79 -81.92
C ILE A 348 16.05 -9.52 -82.98
N LYS A 349 16.30 -10.83 -82.80
CA LYS A 349 17.01 -11.64 -83.81
C LYS A 349 16.28 -11.67 -85.16
N LYS A 350 14.95 -11.79 -85.16
CA LYS A 350 14.14 -11.80 -86.39
C LYS A 350 14.20 -10.46 -87.11
N GLU A 351 14.09 -9.34 -86.39
CA GLU A 351 14.12 -8.01 -86.98
C GLU A 351 15.52 -7.62 -87.49
N ARG A 352 16.60 -7.98 -86.79
CA ARG A 352 17.98 -7.84 -87.30
C ARG A 352 18.18 -8.61 -88.61
N GLN A 353 17.68 -9.85 -88.67
CA GLN A 353 17.77 -10.66 -89.88
C GLN A 353 16.98 -10.06 -91.04
N LYS A 354 15.80 -9.49 -90.76
CA LYS A 354 14.97 -8.79 -91.76
C LYS A 354 15.71 -7.56 -92.30
N LEU A 355 16.32 -6.74 -91.45
CA LEU A 355 17.11 -5.56 -91.84
C LEU A 355 18.28 -5.95 -92.77
N ARG A 356 19.07 -6.96 -92.36
CA ARG A 356 20.17 -7.50 -93.17
C ARG A 356 19.72 -8.00 -94.54
N THR A 357 18.59 -8.69 -94.59
CA THR A 357 18.05 -9.25 -95.83
C THR A 357 17.57 -8.15 -96.78
N THR A 358 16.84 -7.16 -96.27
CA THR A 358 16.34 -6.02 -97.05
C THR A 358 17.50 -5.19 -97.64
N CYS A 359 18.52 -4.88 -96.84
CA CYS A 359 19.70 -4.15 -97.32
C CYS A 359 20.49 -4.94 -98.38
N LYS A 360 20.58 -6.27 -98.24
CA LYS A 360 21.25 -7.13 -99.22
C LYS A 360 20.49 -7.21 -100.55
N THR A 361 19.16 -7.28 -100.52
CA THR A 361 18.30 -7.31 -101.72
C THR A 361 18.43 -6.04 -102.55
N HIS A 362 18.69 -4.89 -101.92
CA HIS A 362 18.89 -3.61 -102.61
C HIS A 362 20.37 -3.27 -102.90
N SER A 363 21.27 -4.26 -102.84
CA SER A 363 22.72 -4.09 -103.05
C SER A 363 23.32 -2.98 -102.17
N TYR A 364 22.88 -2.88 -100.92
CA TYR A 364 23.28 -1.85 -99.95
C TYR A 364 23.09 -0.41 -100.44
N PHE A 365 22.21 -0.20 -101.42
CA PHE A 365 21.86 1.10 -101.97
C PHE A 365 23.05 1.90 -102.56
N THR A 366 24.12 1.21 -102.99
CA THR A 366 25.34 1.80 -103.57
C THR A 366 25.82 1.07 -104.83
N ASP A 367 26.33 1.81 -105.82
CA ASP A 367 26.91 1.27 -107.06
C ASP A 367 28.46 1.25 -107.04
N ASN A 368 29.08 1.63 -105.92
CA ASN A 368 30.53 1.69 -105.71
C ASN A 368 30.97 0.68 -104.62
N GLU A 369 32.00 -0.10 -104.90
CA GLU A 369 32.48 -1.21 -104.05
C GLU A 369 33.01 -0.73 -102.69
N ALA A 370 33.65 0.46 -102.64
CA ALA A 370 34.14 1.06 -101.39
C ALA A 370 33.01 1.56 -100.47
N ASP A 371 31.92 2.09 -101.04
CA ASP A 371 30.77 2.58 -100.27
C ASP A 371 29.88 1.44 -99.78
N GLY A 372 29.85 0.31 -100.50
CA GLY A 372 29.16 -0.90 -100.07
C GLY A 372 29.73 -1.50 -98.78
N VAL A 373 31.05 -1.52 -98.62
CA VAL A 373 31.70 -1.99 -97.37
C VAL A 373 31.36 -1.09 -96.19
N ARG A 374 31.41 0.24 -96.38
CA ARG A 374 31.02 1.20 -95.33
C ARG A 374 29.55 1.03 -94.94
N MET A 375 28.64 0.86 -95.91
CA MET A 375 27.22 0.67 -95.62
C MET A 375 26.93 -0.68 -94.93
N MET A 376 27.69 -1.73 -95.23
CA MET A 376 27.59 -3.01 -94.49
C MET A 376 27.95 -2.85 -93.00
N GLU A 377 29.03 -2.12 -92.70
CA GLU A 377 29.41 -1.83 -91.31
C GLU A 377 28.35 -0.99 -90.59
N GLU A 378 27.77 0.01 -91.26
CA GLU A 378 26.69 0.82 -90.70
C GLU A 378 25.41 0.01 -90.45
N VAL A 379 25.04 -0.92 -91.34
CA VAL A 379 23.90 -1.83 -91.14
C VAL A 379 24.12 -2.77 -89.95
N GLU A 380 25.35 -3.27 -89.76
CA GLU A 380 25.68 -4.08 -88.58
C GLU A 380 25.67 -3.26 -87.28
N LYS A 381 26.17 -2.02 -87.31
CA LYS A 381 26.06 -1.08 -86.18
C LYS A 381 24.59 -0.81 -85.83
N LEU A 382 23.72 -0.62 -86.83
CA LEU A 382 22.28 -0.47 -86.61
C LEU A 382 21.68 -1.73 -85.99
N CYS A 383 22.06 -2.92 -86.47
CA CYS A 383 21.60 -4.17 -85.89
C CYS A 383 21.95 -4.26 -84.41
N ASP A 384 23.16 -3.88 -84.00
CA ASP A 384 23.61 -4.02 -82.62
C ASP A 384 23.06 -2.96 -81.67
N ARG A 385 22.78 -1.76 -82.17
CA ARG A 385 22.43 -0.60 -81.35
C ARG A 385 20.93 -0.33 -81.23
N LEU A 386 20.14 -0.71 -82.25
CA LEU A 386 18.71 -0.44 -82.24
C LEU A 386 17.95 -1.44 -81.36
N GLU A 387 17.02 -0.92 -80.57
CA GLU A 387 16.08 -1.72 -79.78
C GLU A 387 15.00 -2.33 -80.69
N LEU A 388 14.24 -3.30 -80.16
CA LEU A 388 13.23 -4.05 -80.93
C LEU A 388 12.25 -3.13 -81.66
N THR A 389 11.73 -2.11 -80.96
CA THR A 389 10.76 -1.15 -81.51
C THR A 389 11.38 -0.32 -82.64
N SER A 390 12.59 0.19 -82.46
CA SER A 390 13.30 0.95 -83.49
C SER A 390 13.66 0.11 -84.72
N LEU A 391 14.05 -1.15 -84.53
CA LEU A 391 14.30 -2.10 -85.62
C LEU A 391 13.03 -2.40 -86.43
N GLN A 392 11.88 -2.55 -85.75
CA GLN A 392 10.59 -2.76 -86.41
C GLN A 392 10.21 -1.54 -87.26
N THR A 393 10.27 -0.34 -86.69
CA THR A 393 9.96 0.91 -87.40
C THR A 393 10.87 1.11 -88.62
N LEU A 394 12.17 0.82 -88.48
CA LEU A 394 13.11 0.90 -89.60
C LEU A 394 12.78 -0.13 -90.68
N ASN A 395 12.54 -1.39 -90.31
CA ASN A 395 12.18 -2.44 -91.26
C ASN A 395 10.86 -2.17 -91.99
N GLU A 396 9.89 -1.57 -91.32
CA GLU A 396 8.63 -1.13 -91.93
C GLU A 396 8.87 0.00 -92.93
N ALA A 397 9.64 1.03 -92.55
CA ALA A 397 9.99 2.14 -93.43
C ALA A 397 10.77 1.67 -94.68
N LEU A 398 11.67 0.70 -94.52
CA LEU A 398 12.42 0.10 -95.63
C LEU A 398 11.55 -0.76 -96.55
N ALA A 399 10.48 -1.37 -96.03
CA ALA A 399 9.56 -2.20 -96.80
C ALA A 399 8.51 -1.37 -97.57
N SER A 400 8.11 -0.20 -97.06
CA SER A 400 7.09 0.66 -97.68
C SER A 400 7.65 1.70 -98.65
N GLY A 401 8.95 1.96 -98.64
CA GLY A 401 9.61 3.00 -99.45
C GLY A 401 10.08 2.52 -100.82
N ASN A 402 10.15 3.44 -101.78
CA ASN A 402 10.88 3.22 -103.05
C ASN A 402 12.41 3.20 -102.79
N LYS A 403 13.23 2.69 -103.74
CA LYS A 403 14.68 2.49 -103.57
C LYS A 403 15.42 3.73 -102.99
N GLU A 404 15.05 4.94 -103.40
CA GLU A 404 15.63 6.20 -102.88
C GLU A 404 15.09 6.61 -101.51
N GLN A 405 13.82 6.33 -101.21
CA GLN A 405 13.21 6.60 -99.90
C GLN A 405 13.75 5.64 -98.84
N SER A 406 13.92 4.37 -99.18
CA SER A 406 14.52 3.36 -98.30
C SER A 406 16.00 3.65 -98.03
N LYS A 407 16.73 4.15 -99.05
CA LYS A 407 18.10 4.65 -98.88
C LYS A 407 18.16 5.83 -97.90
N ALA A 408 17.30 6.84 -98.09
CA ALA A 408 17.25 8.01 -97.21
C ALA A 408 16.85 7.65 -95.77
N ALA A 409 15.92 6.70 -95.59
CA ALA A 409 15.52 6.21 -94.27
C ALA A 409 16.67 5.47 -93.56
N LEU A 410 17.43 4.65 -94.30
CA LEU A 410 18.61 3.96 -93.77
C LEU A 410 19.70 4.96 -93.39
N GLU A 411 20.06 5.89 -94.28
CA GLU A 411 21.10 6.90 -94.04
C GLU A 411 20.73 7.83 -92.87
N LYS A 412 19.47 8.21 -92.75
CA LYS A 412 18.97 8.98 -91.60
C LYS A 412 19.16 8.22 -90.30
N GLN A 413 18.78 6.94 -90.26
CA GLN A 413 18.93 6.13 -89.04
C GLN A 413 20.41 5.89 -88.69
N VAL A 414 21.26 5.69 -89.70
CA VAL A 414 22.72 5.62 -89.55
C VAL A 414 23.28 6.91 -88.95
N GLN A 415 22.85 8.08 -89.45
CA GLN A 415 23.27 9.37 -88.90
C GLN A 415 22.81 9.56 -87.46
N GLU A 416 21.56 9.23 -87.15
CA GLU A 416 21.03 9.31 -85.78
C GLU A 416 21.80 8.42 -84.81
N VAL A 417 22.09 7.17 -85.18
CA VAL A 417 22.88 6.25 -84.34
C VAL A 417 24.32 6.74 -84.18
N ASN A 418 24.94 7.28 -85.23
CA ASN A 418 26.28 7.84 -85.14
C ASN A 418 26.33 9.09 -84.26
N VAL A 419 25.34 9.99 -84.36
CA VAL A 419 25.21 11.16 -83.46
C VAL A 419 25.01 10.70 -82.01
N GLN A 420 24.18 9.68 -81.79
CA GLN A 420 23.96 9.14 -80.46
C GLN A 420 25.23 8.52 -79.87
N MET A 421 26.02 7.80 -80.68
CA MET A 421 27.31 7.26 -80.26
C MET A 421 28.34 8.35 -79.96
N GLN A 422 28.36 9.45 -80.73
CA GLN A 422 29.25 10.58 -80.43
C GLN A 422 28.88 11.23 -79.10
N LYS A 423 27.58 11.43 -78.84
CA LYS A 423 27.09 11.92 -77.54
C LYS A 423 27.45 10.98 -76.38
N GLU A 424 27.28 9.66 -76.56
CA GLU A 424 27.68 8.67 -75.54
C GLU A 424 29.19 8.71 -75.27
N LYS A 425 30.02 8.81 -76.31
CA LYS A 425 31.48 8.97 -76.17
C LYS A 425 31.86 10.29 -75.51
N GLU A 426 31.17 11.39 -75.81
CA GLU A 426 31.38 12.69 -75.17
C GLU A 426 31.02 12.65 -73.69
N VAL A 427 29.90 11.99 -73.33
CA VAL A 427 29.49 11.78 -71.95
C VAL A 427 30.45 10.85 -71.20
N GLU A 428 30.91 9.78 -71.83
CA GLU A 428 31.89 8.86 -71.24
C GLU A 428 33.27 9.54 -71.09
N MET A 429 33.72 10.31 -72.08
CA MET A 429 34.93 11.12 -71.98
C MET A 429 34.81 12.20 -70.91
N GLN A 430 33.67 12.89 -70.79
CA GLN A 430 33.42 13.85 -69.71
C GLN A 430 33.42 13.15 -68.34
N ALA A 431 32.79 11.97 -68.22
CA ALA A 431 32.82 11.19 -66.99
C ALA A 431 34.26 10.75 -66.63
N GLN A 432 35.06 10.31 -67.61
CA GLN A 432 36.47 9.98 -67.41
C GLN A 432 37.33 11.21 -67.09
N GLN A 433 37.00 12.39 -67.64
CA GLN A 433 37.66 13.66 -67.31
C GLN A 433 37.33 14.13 -65.89
N VAL A 434 36.10 13.91 -65.42
CA VAL A 434 35.67 14.18 -64.05
C VAL A 434 36.39 13.23 -63.07
N VAL A 435 36.54 11.95 -63.43
CA VAL A 435 37.32 10.98 -62.61
C VAL A 435 38.81 11.33 -62.59
N ARG A 436 39.43 11.73 -63.72
CA ARG A 436 40.84 12.19 -63.75
C ARG A 436 41.07 13.56 -63.10
N GLY A 437 40.11 14.47 -63.17
CA GLY A 437 40.16 15.77 -62.47
C GLY A 437 40.02 15.63 -60.95
N ALA A 438 39.34 14.58 -60.48
CA ALA A 438 39.25 14.22 -59.07
C ALA A 438 40.55 13.59 -58.52
N GLU A 439 41.40 12.99 -59.36
CA GLU A 439 42.70 12.43 -58.94
C GLU A 439 43.84 13.46 -58.89
N TYR A 440 43.72 14.63 -59.54
CA TYR A 440 44.73 15.69 -59.51
C TYR A 440 44.44 16.82 -58.49
N THR A 441 43.30 16.77 -57.81
CA THR A 441 42.91 17.76 -56.77
C THR A 441 43.01 17.23 -55.33
N SER A 442 43.50 16.00 -55.12
CA SER A 442 43.76 15.43 -53.79
C SER A 442 45.23 15.56 -53.32
N ALA A 443 46.03 16.42 -53.95
CA ALA A 443 47.40 16.71 -53.56
C ALA A 443 47.67 18.23 -53.53
N GLY A 444 47.09 18.94 -52.55
CA GLY A 444 47.48 20.33 -52.29
C GLY A 444 46.50 21.11 -51.43
N ALA A 445 46.94 21.44 -50.21
CA ALA A 445 46.36 22.40 -49.25
C ALA A 445 44.99 22.00 -48.66
N GLY A 446 44.81 21.88 -47.34
CA GLY A 446 45.38 22.69 -46.27
C GLY A 446 44.34 23.70 -45.82
N GLY A 447 43.55 23.37 -44.78
CA GLY A 447 42.66 24.33 -44.14
C GLY A 447 41.43 23.75 -43.45
N GLY A 448 41.55 23.52 -42.14
CA GLY A 448 40.56 23.96 -41.14
C GLY A 448 39.19 23.29 -41.07
N GLY A 449 38.96 22.56 -39.96
CA GLY A 449 37.66 22.48 -39.31
C GLY A 449 37.04 21.08 -39.26
N GLY A 450 36.78 20.59 -38.04
CA GLY A 450 35.88 19.46 -37.81
C GLY A 450 36.49 18.30 -37.02
N LEU A 451 36.77 18.51 -35.73
CA LEU A 451 36.85 17.41 -34.77
C LEU A 451 35.44 16.81 -34.59
N ASN A 452 35.39 15.48 -34.49
CA ASN A 452 34.24 14.60 -34.21
C ASN A 452 33.51 14.01 -35.42
N ASN A 453 34.10 12.98 -36.04
CA ASN A 453 33.46 11.66 -36.15
C ASN A 453 34.46 10.62 -36.69
N ARG A 454 35.26 10.00 -35.81
CA ARG A 454 35.83 8.68 -36.14
C ARG A 454 34.81 7.64 -35.67
N GLY A 455 34.09 7.05 -36.61
CA GLY A 455 33.28 5.87 -36.35
C GLY A 455 34.17 4.74 -35.81
N TRP A 456 33.64 3.96 -34.87
CA TRP A 456 34.34 2.83 -34.27
C TRP A 456 34.76 1.84 -35.37
N ASN A 457 36.06 1.56 -35.45
CA ASN A 457 36.58 0.51 -36.33
C ASN A 457 36.17 -0.87 -35.75
N GLU A 458 36.18 -1.92 -36.58
CA GLU A 458 35.98 -3.33 -36.19
C GLU A 458 36.89 -3.73 -35.00
N GLU A 459 38.13 -3.22 -34.98
CA GLU A 459 39.08 -3.43 -33.88
C GLU A 459 38.64 -2.76 -32.57
N ASP A 460 38.07 -1.54 -32.65
CA ASP A 460 37.55 -0.81 -31.49
C ASP A 460 36.29 -1.50 -30.91
N LEU A 461 35.45 -2.05 -31.80
CA LEU A 461 34.29 -2.86 -31.42
C LEU A 461 34.70 -4.15 -30.70
N GLN A 462 35.74 -4.83 -31.19
CA GLN A 462 36.26 -6.04 -30.54
C GLN A 462 36.88 -5.74 -29.16
N LEU A 463 37.56 -4.59 -29.01
CA LEU A 463 38.07 -4.14 -27.71
C LEU A 463 36.93 -3.83 -26.73
N LEU A 464 35.86 -3.18 -27.20
CA LEU A 464 34.68 -2.89 -26.39
C LEU A 464 33.98 -4.17 -25.91
N ILE A 465 33.83 -5.16 -26.80
CA ILE A 465 33.26 -6.48 -26.45
C ILE A 465 34.10 -7.18 -25.38
N LYS A 466 35.43 -7.16 -25.51
CA LYS A 466 36.33 -7.70 -24.47
C LYS A 466 36.18 -6.97 -23.14
N ALA A 467 36.11 -5.63 -23.15
CA ALA A 467 35.98 -4.84 -21.94
C ALA A 467 34.64 -5.10 -21.20
N VAL A 468 33.53 -5.23 -21.93
CA VAL A 468 32.21 -5.50 -21.36
C VAL A 468 32.11 -6.93 -20.80
N ASN A 469 32.78 -7.89 -21.42
CA ASN A 469 32.89 -9.25 -20.88
C ASN A 469 33.78 -9.30 -19.62
N LEU A 470 34.82 -8.47 -19.55
CA LEU A 470 35.69 -8.36 -18.38
C LEU A 470 34.99 -7.68 -17.19
N PHE A 471 34.04 -6.77 -17.47
CA PHE A 471 33.26 -6.03 -16.48
C PHE A 471 31.75 -6.14 -16.74
N PRO A 472 31.11 -7.26 -16.33
CA PRO A 472 29.70 -7.50 -16.59
C PRO A 472 28.77 -6.48 -15.92
N ALA A 473 27.62 -6.24 -16.56
CA ALA A 473 26.60 -5.31 -16.06
C ALA A 473 26.08 -5.73 -14.67
N GLY A 474 26.00 -4.77 -13.74
CA GLY A 474 25.53 -4.98 -12.36
C GLY A 474 26.62 -5.00 -11.29
N THR A 475 27.90 -4.88 -11.66
CA THR A 475 29.02 -4.79 -10.73
C THR A 475 29.50 -3.35 -10.55
N ASN A 476 29.96 -3.00 -9.33
CA ASN A 476 30.52 -1.67 -9.03
C ASN A 476 31.77 -1.30 -9.88
N ALA A 477 32.33 -2.28 -10.60
CA ALA A 477 33.48 -2.11 -11.48
C ALA A 477 33.13 -1.61 -12.89
N ARG A 478 31.83 -1.49 -13.25
CA ARG A 478 31.38 -1.03 -14.58
C ARG A 478 32.00 0.32 -15.00
N ASN A 479 32.21 1.23 -14.05
CA ASN A 479 32.78 2.55 -14.34
C ASN A 479 34.26 2.49 -14.78
N ARG A 480 34.93 1.34 -14.65
CA ARG A 480 36.33 1.14 -15.06
C ARG A 480 36.50 0.69 -16.52
N VAL A 481 35.41 0.44 -17.25
CA VAL A 481 35.47 0.11 -18.70
C VAL A 481 36.14 1.23 -19.49
N GLY A 482 35.85 2.50 -19.14
CA GLY A 482 36.47 3.67 -19.78
C GLY A 482 37.98 3.78 -19.51
N GLU A 483 38.41 3.58 -18.26
CA GLU A 483 39.84 3.59 -17.88
C GLU A 483 40.61 2.46 -18.56
N TRP A 484 40.01 1.26 -18.65
CA TRP A 484 40.63 0.10 -19.29
C TRP A 484 40.81 0.30 -20.80
N LEU A 485 39.81 0.86 -21.49
CA LEU A 485 39.89 1.20 -22.92
C LEU A 485 40.94 2.29 -23.19
N LEU A 486 41.08 3.27 -22.30
CA LEU A 486 42.09 4.32 -22.40
C LEU A 486 43.51 3.78 -22.23
N CYS A 487 43.73 2.84 -21.30
CA CYS A 487 45.02 2.17 -21.13
C CYS A 487 45.37 1.20 -22.26
N ALA A 488 44.38 0.52 -22.84
CA ALA A 488 44.62 -0.41 -23.95
C ALA A 488 44.99 0.32 -25.26
N ASN A 489 44.50 1.56 -25.45
CA ASN A 489 44.84 2.40 -26.59
C ASN A 489 46.11 3.26 -26.40
N SER A 490 46.75 3.23 -25.23
CA SER A 490 47.83 4.17 -24.86
C SER A 490 49.23 3.86 -25.42
N GLU A 491 49.37 3.00 -26.44
CA GLU A 491 50.61 3.01 -27.26
C GLU A 491 50.62 4.15 -28.29
N LYS A 492 49.54 4.92 -28.42
CA LYS A 492 49.49 6.12 -29.27
C LYS A 492 48.83 7.26 -28.51
N LEU A 493 49.59 8.34 -28.29
CA LEU A 493 49.25 9.63 -27.65
C LEU A 493 49.75 9.83 -26.22
N TYR A 494 51.04 10.19 -26.14
CA TYR A 494 51.52 11.20 -25.21
C TYR A 494 50.68 12.48 -25.32
N ILE A 495 50.53 13.20 -24.20
CA ILE A 495 49.91 14.54 -24.00
C ILE A 495 48.41 14.51 -23.64
N CYS A 496 48.12 14.49 -22.33
CA CYS A 496 47.34 15.55 -21.67
C CYS A 496 47.35 15.32 -20.14
N ALA A 497 48.46 15.67 -19.49
CA ALA A 497 48.57 15.69 -18.04
C ALA A 497 48.42 17.11 -17.51
N VAL A 498 47.22 17.71 -17.57
CA VAL A 498 46.88 18.91 -16.77
C VAL A 498 45.36 18.96 -16.52
N CYS A 499 44.90 18.31 -15.45
CA CYS A 499 43.76 18.78 -14.62
C CYS A 499 43.54 17.84 -13.43
N ALA A 500 44.58 17.63 -12.62
CA ALA A 500 44.42 17.15 -11.26
C ALA A 500 44.43 18.36 -10.33
N CYS A 501 43.27 18.99 -10.10
CA CYS A 501 43.05 19.78 -8.90
C CYS A 501 41.55 20.08 -8.69
N GLN A 502 41.07 19.70 -7.50
CA GLN A 502 39.82 20.13 -6.85
C GLN A 502 38.49 19.53 -7.34
N LYS A 503 37.93 18.61 -6.53
CA LYS A 503 36.72 18.84 -5.69
C LYS A 503 36.26 17.50 -5.09
N LYS A 504 36.42 17.37 -3.77
CA LYS A 504 35.35 17.37 -2.76
C LYS A 504 34.48 16.11 -2.74
N SER A 505 34.86 15.24 -1.81
CA SER A 505 33.99 14.34 -1.06
C SER A 505 32.68 14.99 -0.60
N ILE A 506 31.56 14.36 -0.91
CA ILE A 506 30.27 14.51 -0.22
C ILE A 506 29.78 13.08 0.06
N PRO A 507 29.38 12.72 1.30
CA PRO A 507 28.87 11.41 1.63
C PRO A 507 27.35 11.32 1.41
N ILE A 508 26.88 10.15 0.98
CA ILE A 508 25.57 9.59 1.34
C ILE A 508 25.82 8.17 1.82
#